data_AF-A0A0F9IDP3-F1
#
_entry.id   AF-A0A0F9IDP3-F1
#
_cell.length_a   1.000
_cell.length_b   1.000
_cell.length_c   1.000
_cell.angle_alpha   90.00
_cell.angle_beta   90.00
_cell.angle_gamma   90.00
#
_symmetry.space_group_name_H-M   'P 1'
#
loop_
_entity.id
_entity.type
_entity.pdbx_description
1 polymer ?
#
loop_
_entity_poly.entity_id
_entity_poly.type
_entity_poly.pdbx_seq_one_letter_code
_entity_poly.pdbx_strand_id
1 'polypeptide(L)'
;LRLFDGKAELARDQMQKFLRGTGSAPSDFVNRGWCFENNKVFYLTPPLDIARGWQGRHRKGMTSDSDQAMFLIGACFEGSGINANETLNDPNFKPHPALSALLTWQRAHGATNQIRNAAAIASSLYRTWESKHQTPESKQRTLFFTEEDE
;
A
#
# COMPACT_ATOMS: atom_id res chain seq x y z
N LEU A 1 -8.05 3.52 2.05
CA LEU A 1 -6.99 4.33 1.40
C LEU A 1 -7.33 5.80 1.14
N ARG A 2 -8.60 6.22 1.04
CA ARG A 2 -8.96 7.61 0.68
C ARG A 2 -8.73 8.66 1.78
N LEU A 3 -8.17 8.29 2.93
CA LEU A 3 -8.03 9.18 4.10
C LEU A 3 -7.06 10.35 3.84
N PHE A 4 -6.00 10.07 3.08
CA PHE A 4 -4.90 11.00 2.81
C PHE A 4 -4.83 11.37 1.32
N ASP A 5 -5.99 11.41 0.65
CA ASP A 5 -6.08 11.72 -0.77
C ASP A 5 -5.41 13.07 -1.09
N GLY A 6 -4.24 13.01 -1.74
CA GLY A 6 -3.42 14.16 -2.09
C GLY A 6 -2.85 14.95 -0.91
N LYS A 7 -2.96 14.46 0.34
CA LYS A 7 -2.57 15.17 1.56
C LYS A 7 -1.68 14.32 2.45
N ALA A 8 -0.66 14.92 3.05
CA ALA A 8 0.20 14.24 4.02
C ALA A 8 -0.34 14.32 5.47
N GLU A 9 -1.33 15.18 5.70
CA GLU A 9 -1.87 15.48 7.02
C GLU A 9 -3.39 15.53 7.01
N LEU A 10 -3.98 15.18 8.15
CA LEU A 10 -5.42 15.13 8.34
C LEU A 10 -5.78 15.47 9.80
N ALA A 11 -6.63 16.46 10.00
CA ALA A 11 -7.11 16.79 11.35
C ALA A 11 -7.84 15.59 12.00
N ARG A 12 -7.67 15.40 13.32
CA ARG A 12 -8.31 14.31 14.07
C ARG A 12 -9.82 14.22 13.83
N ASP A 13 -10.50 15.37 13.76
CA ASP A 13 -11.96 15.37 13.52
C ASP A 13 -12.32 14.78 12.15
N GLN A 14 -11.52 15.09 11.12
CA GLN A 14 -11.75 14.60 9.77
C GLN A 14 -11.46 13.11 9.68
N MET A 15 -10.40 12.64 10.35
CA MET A 15 -10.11 11.21 10.45
C MET A 15 -11.26 10.46 11.11
N GLN A 16 -11.78 10.97 12.23
CA GLN A 16 -12.93 10.37 12.91
C GLN A 16 -14.20 10.37 12.05
N LYS A 17 -14.43 11.43 11.25
CA LYS A 17 -15.56 11.48 10.31
C LYS A 17 -15.43 10.43 9.21
N PHE A 18 -14.25 10.27 8.62
CA PHE A 18 -14.04 9.28 7.56
C PHE A 18 -14.09 7.84 8.04
N LEU A 19 -13.70 7.59 9.30
CA LEU A 19 -13.75 6.26 9.91
C LEU A 19 -15.10 5.93 10.56
N ARG A 20 -16.02 6.90 10.64
CA ARG A 20 -17.34 6.68 11.22
C ARG A 20 -18.09 5.65 10.38
N GLY A 21 -18.49 4.55 11.02
CA GLY A 21 -19.23 3.46 10.38
C GLY A 21 -18.36 2.43 9.66
N THR A 22 -17.03 2.58 9.63
CA THR A 22 -16.14 1.59 9.00
C THR A 22 -15.70 0.47 9.95
N GLY A 23 -16.02 0.58 11.25
CA GLY A 23 -15.58 -0.35 12.29
C GLY A 23 -14.09 -0.26 12.64
N SER A 24 -13.36 0.72 12.09
CA SER A 24 -11.95 0.97 12.40
C SER A 24 -11.79 2.23 13.24
N ALA A 25 -10.89 2.21 14.21
CA ALA A 25 -10.54 3.36 15.02
C ALA A 25 -9.27 4.05 14.48
N PRO A 26 -9.07 5.36 14.68
CA PRO A 26 -7.81 6.03 14.33
C PRO A 26 -6.58 5.37 14.97
N SER A 27 -6.74 4.79 16.17
CA SER A 27 -5.67 4.04 16.86
C SER A 27 -5.19 2.82 16.08
N ASP A 28 -6.02 2.19 15.27
CA ASP A 28 -5.62 1.03 14.46
C ASP A 28 -4.58 1.42 13.41
N PHE A 29 -4.72 2.61 12.83
CA PHE A 29 -3.79 3.16 11.84
C PHE A 29 -2.45 3.52 12.50
N VAL A 30 -2.50 4.08 13.71
CA VAL A 30 -1.28 4.41 14.49
C VAL A 30 -0.56 3.16 14.94
N ASN A 31 -1.27 2.17 15.47
CA ASN A 31 -0.70 0.90 15.93
C ASN A 31 -0.01 0.12 14.80
N ARG A 32 -0.52 0.24 13.57
CA ARG A 32 0.08 -0.33 12.35
C ARG A 32 1.23 0.52 11.79
N GLY A 33 1.46 1.71 12.34
CA GLY A 33 2.50 2.64 11.88
C GLY A 33 2.19 3.31 10.54
N TRP A 34 0.94 3.27 10.07
CA TRP A 34 0.53 3.91 8.80
C TRP A 34 0.44 5.43 8.93
N CYS A 35 0.09 5.91 10.11
CA CYS A 35 0.13 7.31 10.46
C CYS A 35 0.64 7.48 11.88
N PHE A 36 1.05 8.69 12.21
CA PHE A 36 1.35 9.10 13.58
C PHE A 36 0.57 10.37 13.91
N GLU A 37 0.27 10.56 15.17
CA GLU A 37 -0.48 11.73 15.63
C GLU A 37 0.43 12.72 16.33
N ASN A 38 0.33 14.00 15.95
CA ASN A 38 0.96 15.10 16.65
C ASN A 38 -0.01 16.29 16.72
N ASN A 39 -0.17 16.90 17.89
CA ASN A 39 -1.04 18.06 18.11
C ASN A 39 -2.47 17.94 17.53
N LYS A 40 -3.10 16.75 17.67
CA LYS A 40 -4.43 16.42 17.13
C LYS A 40 -4.53 16.42 15.60
N VAL A 41 -3.39 16.31 14.91
CA VAL A 41 -3.29 16.12 13.47
C VAL A 41 -2.61 14.78 13.22
N PHE A 42 -3.21 13.96 12.36
CA PHE A 42 -2.61 12.73 11.87
C PHE A 42 -1.76 13.02 10.66
N TYR A 43 -0.55 12.47 10.65
CA TYR A 43 0.41 12.57 9.56
C TYR A 43 0.61 11.18 8.97
N LEU A 44 0.59 11.09 7.64
CA LEU A 44 0.92 9.86 6.94
C LEU A 44 2.40 9.54 7.17
N THR A 45 2.71 8.32 7.59
CA THR A 45 4.10 7.87 7.70
C THR A 45 4.71 7.79 6.30
N PRO A 46 5.89 8.39 6.05
CA PRO A 46 6.52 8.32 4.74
C PRO A 46 6.72 6.86 4.29
N PRO A 47 6.37 6.51 3.04
CA PRO A 47 6.55 5.13 2.54
C PRO A 47 7.99 4.62 2.69
N LEU A 48 8.97 5.52 2.53
CA LEU A 48 10.39 5.19 2.71
C LEU A 48 10.72 4.73 4.14
N ASP A 49 10.13 5.35 5.16
CA ASP A 49 10.36 4.97 6.55
C ASP A 49 9.74 3.62 6.87
N ILE A 50 8.55 3.35 6.31
CA ILE A 50 7.92 2.02 6.40
C ILE A 50 8.82 0.98 5.73
N ALA A 51 9.30 1.24 4.51
CA ALA A 51 10.16 0.31 3.78
C ALA A 51 11.47 0.00 4.53
N ARG A 52 12.11 1.03 5.11
CA ARG A 52 13.30 0.88 5.96
C ARG A 52 13.01 0.07 7.22
N GLY A 53 11.86 0.27 7.85
CA GLY A 53 11.44 -0.51 9.03
C GLY A 53 11.31 -2.01 8.76
N TRP A 54 11.14 -2.41 7.49
CA TRP A 54 11.11 -3.81 7.07
C TRP A 54 12.49 -4.37 6.68
N GLN A 55 13.56 -3.57 6.60
CA GLN A 55 14.89 -4.11 6.36
C GLN A 55 15.30 -5.07 7.49
N GLY A 56 15.83 -6.24 7.12
CA GLY A 56 16.21 -7.30 8.08
C GLY A 56 15.04 -8.05 8.74
N ARG A 57 13.77 -7.73 8.44
CA ARG A 57 12.59 -8.45 8.96
C ARG A 57 12.07 -9.50 7.97
N HIS A 58 11.54 -10.61 8.48
CA HIS A 58 10.86 -11.61 7.64
C HIS A 58 9.60 -11.05 6.97
N ARG A 59 9.43 -11.32 5.67
CA ARG A 59 8.29 -10.82 4.86
C ARG A 59 6.93 -11.44 5.21
N LYS A 60 6.93 -12.54 5.97
CA LYS A 60 5.72 -13.25 6.42
C LYS A 60 4.73 -12.36 7.19
N GLY A 61 5.21 -11.33 7.88
CA GLY A 61 4.36 -10.41 8.65
C GLY A 61 3.68 -9.31 7.80
N MET A 62 4.04 -9.16 6.52
CA MET A 62 3.56 -8.10 5.65
C MET A 62 2.27 -8.54 4.93
N THR A 63 1.19 -8.73 5.68
CA THR A 63 -0.04 -9.33 5.17
C THR A 63 -1.08 -8.31 4.70
N SER A 64 -1.06 -7.08 5.24
CA SER A 64 -2.02 -6.05 4.83
C SER A 64 -1.67 -5.52 3.45
N ASP A 65 -2.68 -5.34 2.61
CA ASP A 65 -2.57 -4.68 1.31
C ASP A 65 -1.88 -3.31 1.36
N SER A 66 -2.21 -2.51 2.38
CA SER A 66 -1.66 -1.19 2.64
C SER A 66 -0.19 -1.25 3.07
N ASP A 67 0.20 -2.23 3.89
CA ASP A 67 1.60 -2.47 4.25
C ASP A 67 2.44 -2.83 3.02
N GLN A 68 1.94 -3.75 2.21
CA GLN A 68 2.61 -4.18 0.99
C GLN A 68 2.74 -3.04 -0.02
N ALA A 69 1.69 -2.24 -0.19
CA ALA A 69 1.72 -1.08 -1.08
C ALA A 69 2.73 -0.03 -0.61
N MET A 70 2.68 0.36 0.67
CA MET A 70 3.60 1.37 1.22
C MET A 70 5.06 0.89 1.19
N PHE A 71 5.30 -0.39 1.48
CA PHE A 71 6.64 -0.99 1.37
C PHE A 71 7.19 -0.91 -0.05
N LEU A 72 6.43 -1.38 -1.05
CA LEU A 72 6.89 -1.38 -2.45
C LEU A 72 7.13 0.04 -2.97
N ILE A 73 6.24 0.97 -2.62
CA ILE A 73 6.41 2.38 -2.96
C ILE A 73 7.69 2.92 -2.33
N GLY A 74 7.90 2.70 -1.03
CA GLY A 74 9.10 3.14 -0.32
C GLY A 74 10.39 2.51 -0.85
N ALA A 75 10.35 1.24 -1.27
CA ALA A 75 11.48 0.57 -1.90
C ALA A 75 11.84 1.19 -3.26
N CYS A 76 10.86 1.73 -3.98
CA CYS A 76 11.06 2.42 -5.26
C CYS A 76 11.44 3.92 -5.11
N PHE A 77 11.68 4.42 -3.90
CA PHE A 77 12.28 5.75 -3.73
C PHE A 77 13.75 5.76 -4.21
N GLU A 78 14.17 6.89 -4.76
CA GLU A 78 15.59 7.12 -5.06
C GLU A 78 16.43 7.08 -3.78
N GLY A 79 17.52 6.33 -3.79
CA GLY A 79 18.37 6.16 -2.61
C GLY A 79 17.74 5.33 -1.48
N SER A 80 16.66 4.58 -1.74
CA SER A 80 16.05 3.70 -0.73
C SER A 80 17.02 2.62 -0.24
N GLY A 81 17.90 2.14 -1.11
CA GLY A 81 18.79 0.99 -0.86
C GLY A 81 18.04 -0.34 -0.70
N ILE A 82 16.75 -0.39 -1.06
CA ILE A 82 15.90 -1.58 -0.90
C ILE A 82 15.58 -2.14 -2.28
N ASN A 83 15.86 -3.43 -2.46
CA ASN A 83 15.52 -4.11 -3.70
C ASN A 83 14.07 -4.63 -3.66
N ALA A 84 13.16 -3.90 -4.30
CA ALA A 84 11.75 -4.31 -4.39
C ALA A 84 11.57 -5.67 -5.09
N ASN A 85 12.39 -6.00 -6.11
CA ASN A 85 12.32 -7.29 -6.79
C ASN A 85 12.66 -8.46 -5.87
N GLU A 86 13.61 -8.29 -4.97
CA GLU A 86 13.96 -9.33 -4.00
C GLU A 86 12.76 -9.68 -3.13
N THR A 87 12.01 -8.68 -2.70
CA THR A 87 10.80 -8.92 -1.90
C THR A 87 9.68 -9.56 -2.71
N LEU A 88 9.47 -9.15 -3.97
CA LEU A 88 8.46 -9.77 -4.83
C LEU A 88 8.75 -11.25 -5.11
N ASN A 89 10.03 -11.66 -5.14
CA ASN A 89 10.42 -13.05 -5.37
C ASN A 89 10.63 -13.84 -4.06
N ASP A 90 10.42 -13.25 -2.89
CA ASP A 90 10.49 -13.96 -1.60
C ASP A 90 9.31 -14.93 -1.49
N PRO A 91 9.52 -16.24 -1.25
CA PRO A 91 8.43 -17.22 -1.12
C PRO A 91 7.49 -16.94 0.05
N ASN A 92 7.91 -16.14 1.04
CA ASN A 92 7.09 -15.74 2.18
C ASN A 92 6.28 -14.46 1.90
N PHE A 93 6.54 -13.78 0.79
CA PHE A 93 5.76 -12.64 0.36
C PHE A 93 4.56 -13.11 -0.47
N LYS A 94 3.36 -12.85 0.02
CA LYS A 94 2.11 -13.19 -0.68
C LYS A 94 1.41 -11.90 -1.08
N PRO A 95 1.52 -11.46 -2.35
CA PRO A 95 0.88 -10.25 -2.82
C PRO A 95 -0.64 -10.27 -2.60
N HIS A 96 -1.17 -9.21 -2.03
CA HIS A 96 -2.60 -9.06 -1.85
C HIS A 96 -3.28 -8.78 -3.21
N PRO A 97 -4.47 -9.35 -3.50
CA PRO A 97 -5.18 -9.11 -4.77
C PRO A 97 -5.43 -7.63 -5.09
N ALA A 98 -5.61 -6.80 -4.07
CA ALA A 98 -5.83 -5.36 -4.23
C ALA A 98 -4.53 -4.58 -4.53
N LEU A 99 -3.34 -5.18 -4.37
CA LEU A 99 -2.06 -4.47 -4.41
C LEU A 99 -1.86 -3.68 -5.71
N SER A 100 -2.18 -4.29 -6.86
CA SER A 100 -2.10 -3.62 -8.18
C SER A 100 -2.95 -2.35 -8.24
N ALA A 101 -4.19 -2.43 -7.76
CA ALA A 101 -5.13 -1.31 -7.72
C ALA A 101 -4.65 -0.23 -6.74
N LEU A 102 -4.08 -0.61 -5.60
CA LEU A 102 -3.53 0.34 -4.61
C LEU A 102 -2.34 1.11 -5.16
N LEU A 103 -1.39 0.43 -5.81
CA LEU A 103 -0.23 1.09 -6.41
C LEU A 103 -0.66 2.08 -7.51
N THR A 104 -1.66 1.69 -8.31
CA THR A 104 -2.25 2.56 -9.34
C THR A 104 -2.95 3.77 -8.73
N TRP A 105 -3.71 3.57 -7.66
CA TRP A 105 -4.37 4.67 -6.96
C TRP A 105 -3.34 5.65 -6.37
N GLN A 106 -2.27 5.13 -5.74
CA GLN A 106 -1.24 5.96 -5.10
C GLN A 106 -0.41 6.76 -6.10
N ARG A 107 -0.25 6.25 -7.33
CA ARG A 107 0.36 7.01 -8.44
C ARG A 107 -0.38 8.33 -8.72
N ALA A 108 -1.70 8.34 -8.60
CA ALA A 108 -2.51 9.54 -8.85
C ALA A 108 -2.71 10.39 -7.58
N HIS A 109 -2.88 9.75 -6.42
CA HIS A 109 -3.35 10.40 -5.18
C HIS A 109 -2.29 10.49 -4.08
N GLY A 110 -1.04 10.11 -4.37
CA GLY A 110 0.07 10.23 -3.43
C GLY A 110 0.27 11.67 -2.95
N ALA A 111 0.57 11.85 -1.66
CA ALA A 111 0.65 13.16 -1.02
C ALA A 111 1.74 14.08 -1.64
N THR A 112 2.81 13.52 -2.19
CA THR A 112 3.90 14.26 -2.82
C THR A 112 4.23 13.72 -4.22
N ASN A 113 4.87 14.55 -5.05
CA ASN A 113 5.37 14.11 -6.35
C ASN A 113 6.33 12.92 -6.25
N GLN A 114 7.17 12.89 -5.21
CA GLN A 114 8.09 11.77 -4.96
C GLN A 114 7.34 10.46 -4.71
N ILE A 115 6.29 10.50 -3.86
CA ILE A 115 5.44 9.32 -3.62
C ILE A 115 4.76 8.86 -4.90
N ARG A 116 4.21 9.80 -5.70
CA ARG A 116 3.54 9.48 -6.96
C ARG A 116 4.49 8.85 -7.99
N ASN A 117 5.71 9.37 -8.10
CA ASN A 117 6.73 8.83 -8.99
C ASN A 117 7.19 7.43 -8.54
N ALA A 118 7.48 7.26 -7.25
CA ALA A 118 7.85 5.96 -6.70
C ALA A 118 6.71 4.93 -6.85
N ALA A 119 5.46 5.35 -6.68
CA ALA A 119 4.30 4.51 -6.93
C ALA A 119 4.13 4.11 -8.41
N ALA A 120 4.46 5.00 -9.35
CA ALA A 120 4.47 4.67 -10.77
C ALA A 120 5.51 3.58 -11.08
N ILE A 121 6.70 3.68 -10.50
CA ILE A 121 7.77 2.68 -10.65
C ILE A 121 7.33 1.34 -10.02
N ALA A 122 6.83 1.38 -8.79
CA ALA A 122 6.35 0.19 -8.07
C ALA A 122 5.21 -0.51 -8.83
N SER A 123 4.26 0.26 -9.39
CA SER A 123 3.16 -0.27 -10.22
C SER A 123 3.68 -0.98 -11.47
N SER A 124 4.62 -0.38 -12.20
CA SER A 124 5.23 -0.98 -13.39
C SER A 124 5.99 -2.27 -13.06
N LEU A 125 6.75 -2.23 -11.96
CA LEU A 125 7.51 -3.37 -11.46
C LEU A 125 6.59 -4.54 -11.08
N TYR A 126 5.57 -4.25 -10.26
CA TYR A 126 4.60 -5.25 -9.82
C TYR A 126 3.86 -5.87 -11.01
N ARG A 127 3.42 -5.06 -11.98
CA ARG A 127 2.75 -5.56 -13.19
C ARG A 127 3.63 -6.49 -14.01
N THR A 128 4.92 -6.19 -14.13
CA THR A 128 5.90 -7.04 -14.84
C THR A 128 6.18 -8.33 -14.07
N TRP A 129 6.17 -8.28 -12.74
CA TRP A 129 6.29 -9.47 -11.90
C TRP A 129 5.02 -10.34 -12.00
N GLU A 130 3.84 -9.73 -11.91
CA GLU A 130 2.54 -10.38 -11.97
C GLU A 130 2.33 -11.12 -13.30
N SER A 131 2.73 -10.52 -14.44
CA SER A 131 2.62 -11.17 -15.74
C SER A 131 3.49 -12.43 -15.87
N LYS A 132 4.61 -12.51 -15.13
CA LYS A 132 5.49 -13.68 -15.09
C LYS A 132 5.03 -14.74 -14.09
N HIS A 133 4.27 -14.34 -13.08
CA HIS A 133 3.83 -15.20 -11.97
C HIS A 133 2.32 -15.44 -11.98
N GLN A 134 1.65 -15.23 -13.12
CA GLN A 134 0.21 -15.46 -13.28
C GLN A 134 -0.15 -16.90 -12.92
N THR A 135 -0.58 -17.09 -11.67
CA THR A 135 -1.18 -18.33 -11.20
C THR A 135 -2.65 -18.41 -11.63
N PRO A 136 -3.16 -19.61 -11.94
CA PRO A 136 -4.55 -19.85 -12.35
C PRO A 136 -5.61 -19.29 -11.38
N GLU A 137 -5.29 -19.10 -10.10
CA GLU A 137 -6.21 -18.56 -9.07
C GLU A 137 -6.66 -17.11 -9.35
N SER A 138 -5.86 -16.32 -10.05
CA SER A 138 -6.23 -14.95 -10.44
C SER A 138 -7.34 -14.93 -11.51
N LYS A 139 -7.43 -15.97 -12.36
CA LYS A 139 -8.49 -16.12 -13.37
C LYS A 139 -9.82 -16.57 -12.77
N GLN A 140 -9.82 -17.26 -11.63
CA GLN A 140 -11.04 -17.82 -11.05
C GLN A 140 -11.96 -16.77 -10.42
N ARG A 141 -11.48 -15.58 -10.02
CA ARG A 141 -12.37 -14.53 -9.50
C ARG A 141 -13.12 -13.78 -10.59
N THR A 142 -12.59 -13.70 -11.81
CA THR A 142 -13.29 -13.06 -12.93
C THR A 142 -14.53 -13.87 -13.34
N LEU A 143 -14.48 -15.20 -13.18
CA LEU A 143 -15.61 -16.09 -13.50
C LEU A 143 -16.83 -15.90 -12.58
N PHE A 144 -16.64 -15.46 -11.33
CA PHE A 144 -17.75 -15.25 -10.38
C PHE A 144 -18.44 -13.88 -10.49
N PHE A 145 -17.88 -12.93 -11.25
CA PHE A 145 -18.48 -11.59 -11.42
C PHE A 145 -19.09 -11.38 -12.82
N THR A 146 -19.11 -12.40 -13.69
CA THR A 146 -19.59 -12.27 -15.08
C THR A 146 -20.90 -13.04 -15.35
N GLU A 147 -21.60 -13.52 -14.32
CA GLU A 147 -22.87 -14.28 -14.44
C GLU A 147 -24.08 -13.56 -13.83
N GLU A 148 -24.11 -12.23 -13.80
CA GLU A 148 -25.33 -11.46 -13.53
C GLU A 148 -25.42 -10.31 -14.53
N ASP A 149 -25.87 -10.61 -15.75
CA ASP A 149 -26.52 -9.67 -16.69
C ASP A 149 -27.05 -10.49 -17.88
N GLU A 150 -28.20 -11.16 -17.69
CA GLU A 150 -29.12 -11.59 -18.77
C GLU A 150 -30.40 -10.75 -18.72
#